data_AF-A0A3S3JRL8-F1
#
_entry.id   AF-A0A3S3JRL8-F1
#
_cell.length_a   1.000
_cell.length_b   1.000
_cell.length_c   1.000
_cell.angle_alpha   90.00
_cell.angle_beta   90.00
_cell.angle_gamma   90.00
#
_symmetry.space_group_name_H-M   'P 1'
#
loop_
_entity.id
_entity.type
_entity.pdbx_description
1 polymer ?
#
loop_
_entity_poly.entity_id
_entity_poly.type
_entity_poly.pdbx_seq_one_letter_code
_entity_poly.pdbx_strand_id
1 'polypeptide(L)'
;MAGLRVLQGQPYDAIELAEHALRLNPYPPGWYYWDLGFAYYAAGHYTEAVRVLRKEEVGGYRQSASLRRAWRSSVSSPKLTRKPVGSLR
;
A
#
# COMPACT_ATOMS: atom_id res chain seq x y z
N MET A 1 -15.19 -5.42 15.79
CA MET A 1 -14.57 -4.54 14.78
C MET A 1 -13.40 -3.83 15.43
N ALA A 2 -12.17 -4.07 14.97
CA ALA A 2 -10.95 -3.50 15.60
C ALA A 2 -10.95 -1.95 15.60
N GLY A 3 -11.48 -1.33 14.54
CA GLY A 3 -11.58 0.14 14.44
C GLY A 3 -12.36 0.80 15.58
N LEU A 4 -13.40 0.15 16.13
CA LEU A 4 -14.13 0.68 17.28
C LEU A 4 -13.23 0.80 18.52
N ARG A 5 -12.32 -0.15 18.70
CA ARG A 5 -11.41 -0.19 19.84
C ARG A 5 -10.33 0.90 19.73
N VAL A 6 -9.92 1.23 18.51
CA VAL A 6 -9.10 2.43 18.24
C VAL A 6 -9.84 3.70 18.65
N LEU A 7 -11.12 3.86 18.27
CA LEU A 7 -11.92 5.04 18.64
C LEU A 7 -12.13 5.17 20.16
N GLN A 8 -12.08 4.06 20.90
CA GLN A 8 -12.12 4.02 22.36
C GLN A 8 -10.78 4.34 23.02
N GLY A 9 -9.72 4.64 22.25
CA GLY A 9 -8.38 4.88 22.79
C GLY A 9 -7.66 3.61 23.24
N GLN A 10 -8.06 2.45 22.73
CA GLN A 10 -7.52 1.14 23.09
C GLN A 10 -6.84 0.49 21.87
N PRO A 11 -5.72 1.06 21.39
CA PRO A 11 -5.12 0.63 20.14
C PRO A 11 -4.49 -0.78 20.21
N TYR A 12 -4.00 -1.22 21.38
CA TYR A 12 -3.42 -2.55 21.54
C TYR A 12 -4.47 -3.67 21.42
N ASP A 13 -5.62 -3.51 22.09
CA ASP A 13 -6.76 -4.41 21.92
C ASP A 13 -7.24 -4.45 20.46
N ALA A 14 -7.18 -3.31 19.75
CA ALA A 14 -7.50 -3.26 18.32
C ALA A 14 -6.53 -4.10 17.48
N ILE A 15 -5.22 -4.04 17.79
CA ILE A 15 -4.19 -4.87 17.14
C ILE A 15 -4.52 -6.35 17.36
N GLU A 16 -4.76 -6.78 18.60
CA GLU A 16 -5.05 -8.18 18.92
C GLU A 16 -6.27 -8.70 18.16
N LEU A 17 -7.36 -7.91 18.12
CA LEU A 17 -8.57 -8.26 17.39
C LEU A 17 -8.32 -8.37 15.87
N ALA A 18 -7.57 -7.43 15.29
CA ALA A 18 -7.27 -7.43 13.87
C ALA A 18 -6.34 -8.59 13.47
N GLU A 19 -5.31 -8.87 14.26
CA GLU A 19 -4.42 -10.02 14.05
C GLU A 19 -5.17 -11.35 14.22
N HIS A 20 -6.07 -11.45 15.20
CA HIS A 20 -6.91 -12.63 15.36
C HIS A 20 -7.82 -12.84 14.16
N ALA A 21 -8.45 -11.78 13.64
CA ALA A 21 -9.28 -11.84 12.45
C ALA A 21 -8.48 -12.34 11.22
N LEU A 22 -7.24 -11.88 11.06
CA LEU A 22 -6.34 -12.36 10.00
C LEU A 22 -5.93 -13.83 10.17
N ARG A 23 -5.80 -14.34 11.40
CA ARG A 23 -5.52 -15.77 11.64
C ARG A 23 -6.71 -16.68 11.32
N LEU A 24 -7.93 -16.18 11.54
CA LEU A 24 -9.15 -16.95 11.31
C LEU A 24 -9.52 -17.09 9.83
N ASN A 25 -9.12 -16.13 8.99
CA ASN A 25 -9.43 -16.14 7.57
C ASN A 25 -8.16 -16.31 6.72
N PRO A 26 -7.93 -17.49 6.10
CA PRO A 26 -6.80 -17.71 5.21
C PRO A 26 -6.78 -16.82 3.95
N TYR A 27 -7.92 -16.22 3.58
CA TYR A 27 -8.07 -15.33 2.44
C TYR A 27 -8.76 -14.02 2.86
N PRO A 28 -8.10 -13.19 3.69
CA PRO A 28 -8.72 -12.01 4.25
C PRO A 28 -8.89 -10.92 3.17
N PRO A 29 -10.03 -10.23 3.15
CA PRO A 29 -10.21 -9.07 2.28
C PRO A 29 -9.28 -7.92 2.70
N GLY A 30 -8.94 -7.05 1.75
CA GLY A 30 -7.97 -5.96 1.94
C GLY A 30 -8.24 -5.04 3.13
N TRP A 31 -9.50 -4.86 3.52
CA TRP A 31 -9.88 -4.00 4.64
C TRP A 31 -9.44 -4.53 6.01
N TYR A 32 -9.15 -5.83 6.16
CA TYR A 32 -8.57 -6.37 7.40
C TYR A 32 -7.19 -5.78 7.68
N TYR A 33 -6.42 -5.56 6.62
CA TYR A 33 -5.10 -4.94 6.70
C TYR A 33 -5.21 -3.42 6.92
N TRP A 34 -6.29 -2.79 6.47
CA TRP A 34 -6.61 -1.40 6.86
C TRP A 34 -6.86 -1.30 8.36
N ASP A 35 -7.68 -2.18 8.92
CA ASP A 35 -7.96 -2.23 10.36
C ASP A 35 -6.68 -2.44 11.18
N LEU A 36 -5.83 -3.40 10.80
CA LEU A 36 -4.57 -3.66 11.49
C LEU A 36 -3.59 -2.49 11.33
N GLY A 37 -3.46 -1.94 10.13
CA GLY A 37 -2.58 -0.79 9.87
C GLY A 37 -2.98 0.45 10.66
N PHE A 38 -4.29 0.71 10.76
CA PHE A 38 -4.84 1.81 11.55
C PHE A 38 -4.64 1.58 13.06
N ALA A 39 -4.80 0.35 13.53
CA ALA A 39 -4.53 0.00 14.92
C ALA A 39 -3.06 0.21 15.30
N TYR A 40 -2.11 -0.23 14.46
CA TYR A 40 -0.69 0.05 14.65
C TYR A 40 -0.38 1.56 14.62
N TYR A 41 -0.99 2.31 13.69
CA TYR A 41 -0.82 3.76 13.64
C TYR A 41 -1.29 4.43 14.94
N ALA A 42 -2.46 4.04 15.45
CA ALA A 42 -3.00 4.57 16.71
C ALA A 42 -2.17 4.17 17.94
N ALA A 43 -1.48 3.03 17.89
CA ALA A 43 -0.52 2.61 18.92
C ALA A 43 0.85 3.33 18.81
N GLY A 44 1.09 4.12 17.76
CA GLY A 44 2.40 4.74 17.49
C GLY A 44 3.40 3.81 16.82
N HIS A 45 2.99 2.60 16.42
CA HIS A 45 3.81 1.60 15.72
C HIS A 45 3.85 1.90 14.22
N TYR A 46 4.46 3.03 13.86
CA TYR A 46 4.38 3.55 12.49
C TYR A 46 5.06 2.65 11.45
N THR A 47 6.14 1.97 11.81
CA THR A 47 6.88 1.07 10.92
C THR A 47 6.01 -0.12 10.51
N GLU A 48 5.33 -0.72 11.47
CA GLU A 48 4.39 -1.83 11.33
C GLU A 48 3.17 -1.40 10.52
N ALA A 49 2.61 -0.23 10.83
CA ALA A 49 1.49 0.36 10.09
C ALA A 49 1.84 0.50 8.59
N VAL A 50 2.99 1.09 8.26
CA VAL A 50 3.45 1.23 6.87
C VAL A 50 3.68 -0.12 6.21
N ARG A 51 4.27 -1.09 6.93
CA ARG A 51 4.52 -2.43 6.40
C ARG A 51 3.21 -3.12 6.03
N VAL A 52 2.19 -3.06 6.89
CA VAL A 52 0.88 -3.68 6.65
C VAL A 52 0.14 -2.96 5.53
N LEU A 53 0.05 -1.62 5.56
CA LEU A 53 -0.71 -0.84 4.57
C LEU A 53 -0.10 -0.86 3.16
N ARG A 54 1.14 -1.31 3.02
CA ARG A 54 1.79 -1.51 1.71
C ARG A 54 1.60 -2.89 1.10
N LYS A 55 0.95 -3.82 1.80
CA LYS A 55 0.56 -5.12 1.23
C LYS A 55 -0.28 -4.94 -0.02
N GLU A 56 -0.13 -5.82 -1.00
CA GLU A 56 -0.79 -5.67 -2.30
C GLU A 56 -2.31 -5.88 -2.19
N GLU A 57 -2.72 -6.73 -1.24
CA GLU A 57 -4.09 -7.03 -0.86
C GLU A 57 -4.85 -5.80 -0.33
N VAL A 58 -4.14 -4.76 0.14
CA VAL A 58 -4.73 -3.52 0.66
C VAL A 58 -5.28 -2.65 -0.46
N GLY A 59 -4.79 -2.82 -1.70
CA GLY A 59 -5.25 -2.13 -2.91
C GLY A 59 -5.02 -0.61 -2.96
N GLY A 60 -4.78 0.05 -1.82
CA GLY A 60 -4.86 1.51 -1.68
C GLY A 60 -3.54 2.29 -1.68
N TYR A 61 -2.38 1.66 -1.48
CA TYR A 61 -1.10 2.41 -1.37
C TYR A 61 0.01 1.95 -2.33
N ARG A 62 -0.35 1.12 -3.29
CA ARG A 62 0.58 0.65 -4.31
C ARG A 62 -0.14 0.67 -5.65
N GLN A 63 0.16 1.70 -6.45
CA GLN A 63 0.16 1.56 -7.90
C GLN A 63 0.66 0.14 -8.21
N SER A 64 -0.22 -0.62 -8.87
CA SER A 64 -0.06 -2.04 -9.19
C SER A 64 1.39 -2.36 -9.56
N ALA A 65 1.87 -3.57 -9.26
CA ALA A 65 3.19 -4.02 -9.72
C ALA A 65 3.40 -3.76 -11.24
N SER A 66 2.30 -3.76 -12.00
CA SER A 66 2.15 -3.34 -13.39
C SER A 66 2.65 -1.90 -13.65
N LEU A 67 2.24 -0.93 -12.82
CA LEU A 67 2.60 0.48 -12.95
C LEU A 67 4.06 0.77 -12.55
N ARG A 68 4.62 0.06 -11.56
CA ARG A 68 6.06 0.19 -11.25
C ARG A 68 6.94 -0.28 -12.40
N ARG A 69 6.53 -1.34 -13.11
CA ARG A 69 7.22 -1.84 -14.29
C ARG A 69 7.06 -0.85 -15.45
N ALA A 70 5.85 -0.36 -15.68
CA ALA A 70 5.56 0.65 -16.70
C ALA A 70 6.32 1.97 -16.48
N TRP A 71 6.37 2.48 -15.25
CA TRP A 71 7.11 3.71 -14.92
C TRP A 71 8.62 3.54 -15.06
N ARG A 72 9.20 2.41 -14.59
CA ARG A 72 10.63 2.12 -14.81
C ARG A 72 10.98 2.07 -16.30
N SER A 73 10.14 1.41 -17.12
CA SER A 73 10.33 1.36 -18.57
C SER A 73 10.16 2.73 -19.25
N SER A 74 9.25 3.57 -18.75
CA SER A 74 9.01 4.92 -19.27
C SER A 74 10.16 5.89 -18.94
N VAL A 75 10.76 5.79 -17.75
CA VAL A 75 11.84 6.68 -17.30
C VAL A 75 13.22 6.25 -17.84
N SER A 76 13.39 4.99 -18.25
CA SER A 76 14.62 4.48 -18.88
C SER A 76 14.71 4.67 -20.39
N SER A 77 13.75 5.35 -21.04
CA SER A 77 13.85 5.64 -22.48
C SER A 77 14.68 6.91 -22.71
N PRO A 78 15.86 6.83 -23.35
CA PRO A 78 16.54 8.03 -23.83
C PRO A 78 15.65 8.67 -24.90
N LYS A 79 15.36 9.96 -24.74
CA LYS A 79 14.54 10.77 -25.65
C LYS A 79 14.94 10.48 -27.11
N LEU A 80 13.98 10.06 -27.93
CA LEU A 80 14.13 10.03 -29.39
C LEU A 80 14.64 11.40 -29.84
N THR A 81 15.84 11.42 -30.40
CA THR A 81 16.44 12.60 -31.00
C THR A 81 15.54 13.07 -32.14
N ARG A 82 15.08 14.33 -32.04
CA ARG A 82 14.40 15.02 -33.15
C ARG A 82 15.36 14.99 -34.35
N LYS A 83 14.98 14.35 -35.44
CA LYS A 83 15.66 14.56 -36.73
C LYS A 83 15.48 16.03 -37.12
N PRO A 84 16.55 16.75 -37.54
CA PRO A 84 16.39 18.10 -38.03
C PRO A 84 15.75 18.09 -39.42
N VAL A 85 14.90 19.07 -39.65
CA VAL A 85 14.28 19.46 -40.91
C VAL A 85 15.35 19.91 -41.91
N GLY A 86 15.37 19.28 -43.09
CA GLY A 86 15.66 19.82 -44.43
C GLY A 86 16.96 20.57 -44.72
N SER A 87 17.63 20.16 -45.81
CA SER A 87 18.08 21.13 -46.83
C SER A 87 18.20 20.44 -48.20
N LEU A 88 17.46 21.00 -49.17
CA LEU A 88 17.64 20.75 -50.59
C LEU A 88 19.09 21.02 -51.02
N ARG A 89 19.63 20.13 -51.85
CA ARG A 89 20.40 20.46 -53.07
C ARG A 89 20.62 19.19 -53.89
#